data_AF-A0A317Z8H6-F1
#
_entry.id   AF-A0A317Z8H6-F1
#
_cell.length_a   1.000
_cell.length_b   1.000
_cell.length_c   1.000
_cell.angle_alpha   90.00
_cell.angle_beta   90.00
_cell.angle_gamma   90.00
#
_symmetry.space_group_name_H-M   'P 1'
#
loop_
_entity.id
_entity.type
_entity.pdbx_description
1 polymer ?
#
loop_
_entity_poly.entity_id
_entity_poly.type
_entity_poly.pdbx_seq_one_letter_code
_entity_poly.pdbx_strand_id
1 'polypeptide(L)'
;MKFIPEIQEQIQQYDTIIIHRHVRPDPDALGSQFGLKEYLIAKYPTKNVYAVGTEEPTLGFMGTFDTIDDAQYDDALVIVCDTANAARIDDARYDRGNALIKIDHHPPVDSYAEINDVDVSASSTSEMIFDLIQGSNDLALMNDKIASALYLGIVGDTGRFFFNNTSPKTMTIASQLLQYDIQHNRLLNQLGEKDPRLMPFHGYVLQNFQLFEDGFCQ
;
A
#
# COMPACT_ATOMS: atom_id res chain seq x y z
N MET A 1 2.04 3.16 14.81
CA MET A 1 1.24 1.93 14.98
C MET A 1 1.06 1.55 16.44
N LYS A 2 -0.16 1.15 16.82
CA LYS A 2 -0.52 0.85 18.23
C LYS A 2 -0.53 -0.64 18.56
N PHE A 3 -0.80 -1.50 17.58
CA PHE A 3 -1.08 -2.93 17.79
C PHE A 3 0.03 -3.85 17.25
N ILE A 4 1.28 -3.36 17.21
CA ILE A 4 2.41 -4.13 16.67
C ILE A 4 2.53 -5.51 17.33
N PRO A 5 2.53 -5.65 18.68
CA PRO A 5 2.66 -6.95 19.34
C PRO A 5 1.53 -7.92 18.96
N GLU A 6 0.28 -7.45 18.94
CA GLU A 6 -0.89 -8.26 18.63
C GLU A 6 -0.90 -8.71 17.16
N ILE A 7 -0.54 -7.81 16.24
CA ILE A 7 -0.38 -8.13 14.82
C ILE A 7 0.72 -9.18 14.64
N GLN A 8 1.87 -9.02 15.30
CA GLN A 8 2.95 -10.00 15.23
C GLN A 8 2.54 -11.37 15.80
N GLU A 9 1.80 -11.40 16.89
CA GLU A 9 1.31 -12.64 17.50
C GLU A 9 0.39 -13.39 16.54
N GLN A 10 -0.57 -12.70 15.92
CA GLN A 10 -1.43 -13.29 14.89
C GLN A 10 -0.59 -13.82 13.72
N ILE A 11 0.30 -13.02 13.13
CA ILE A 11 1.16 -13.44 12.02
C ILE A 11 1.97 -14.72 12.34
N GLN A 12 2.43 -14.87 13.59
CA GLN A 12 3.17 -16.07 14.00
C GLN A 12 2.31 -17.32 14.03
N GLN A 13 1.05 -17.21 14.46
CA GLN A 13 0.12 -18.32 14.65
C GLN A 13 -0.36 -18.97 13.34
N TYR A 14 -0.37 -18.23 12.23
CA TYR A 14 -0.93 -18.71 10.96
C TYR A 14 0.15 -19.05 9.94
N ASP A 15 0.06 -20.23 9.32
CA ASP A 15 1.01 -20.65 8.26
C ASP A 15 0.66 -20.07 6.88
N THR A 16 -0.60 -19.70 6.67
CA THR A 16 -1.06 -19.02 5.46
C THR A 16 -1.54 -17.61 5.79
N ILE A 17 -1.04 -16.62 5.05
CA ILE A 17 -1.39 -15.21 5.20
C ILE A 17 -1.82 -14.67 3.83
N ILE A 18 -3.00 -14.07 3.76
CA ILE A 18 -3.57 -13.51 2.53
C ILE A 18 -3.77 -12.02 2.73
N ILE A 19 -3.17 -11.21 1.85
CA ILE A 19 -3.16 -9.76 1.96
C ILE A 19 -4.06 -9.17 0.87
N HIS A 20 -5.01 -8.35 1.29
CA HIS A 20 -5.96 -7.62 0.45
C HIS A 20 -5.71 -6.11 0.50
N ARG A 21 -6.39 -5.37 -0.39
CA ARG A 21 -6.45 -3.90 -0.39
C ARG A 21 -7.75 -3.41 -1.02
N HIS A 22 -7.91 -2.10 -1.23
CA HIS A 22 -9.14 -1.54 -1.80
C HIS A 22 -9.24 -1.70 -3.33
N VAL A 23 -10.44 -1.81 -3.91
CA VAL A 23 -10.69 -1.80 -5.36
C VAL A 23 -10.19 -0.52 -6.03
N ARG A 24 -9.77 -0.62 -7.30
CA ARG A 24 -9.12 0.46 -8.07
C ARG A 24 -7.89 0.97 -7.32
N PRO A 25 -6.86 0.13 -7.20
CA PRO A 25 -5.73 0.41 -6.33
C PRO A 25 -4.96 1.63 -6.83
N ASP A 26 -4.42 2.38 -5.88
CA ASP A 26 -3.41 3.39 -6.13
C ASP A 26 -2.03 2.87 -5.69
N PRO A 27 -0.96 3.67 -5.78
CA PRO A 27 0.37 3.21 -5.39
C PRO A 27 0.48 2.82 -3.91
N ASP A 28 -0.31 3.39 -3.00
CA ASP A 28 -0.21 3.06 -1.57
C ASP A 28 -0.88 1.73 -1.25
N ALA A 29 -2.04 1.48 -1.84
CA ALA A 29 -2.69 0.18 -1.76
C ALA A 29 -1.76 -0.95 -2.20
N LEU A 30 -1.02 -0.76 -3.30
CA LEU A 30 -0.06 -1.76 -3.79
C LEU A 30 1.24 -1.76 -2.98
N GLY A 31 1.74 -0.58 -2.60
CA GLY A 31 2.98 -0.42 -1.85
C GLY A 31 2.90 -1.09 -0.49
N SER A 32 1.81 -0.86 0.23
CA SER A 32 1.54 -1.48 1.54
C SER A 32 1.31 -2.99 1.42
N GLN A 33 0.48 -3.43 0.47
CA GLN A 33 0.19 -4.84 0.24
C GLN A 33 1.45 -5.64 -0.15
N PHE A 34 2.17 -5.22 -1.18
CA PHE A 34 3.37 -5.92 -1.65
C PHE A 34 4.56 -5.74 -0.71
N GLY A 35 4.70 -4.57 -0.08
CA GLY A 35 5.72 -4.33 0.94
C GLY A 35 5.55 -5.27 2.13
N LEU A 36 4.31 -5.46 2.60
CA LEU A 36 3.99 -6.42 3.66
C LEU A 36 4.24 -7.87 3.19
N LYS A 37 3.80 -8.23 1.98
CA LYS A 37 4.05 -9.57 1.41
C LYS A 37 5.55 -9.92 1.41
N GLU A 38 6.37 -9.07 0.82
CA GLU A 38 7.82 -9.32 0.68
C GLU A 38 8.53 -9.33 2.05
N TYR A 39 8.08 -8.50 3.00
CA TYR A 39 8.56 -8.55 4.39
C TYR A 39 8.22 -9.89 5.06
N LEU A 40 6.98 -10.35 4.95
CA LEU A 40 6.55 -11.61 5.56
C LEU A 40 7.25 -12.83 4.95
N ILE A 41 7.48 -12.83 3.63
CA ILE A 41 8.30 -13.86 2.96
C ILE A 41 9.73 -13.86 3.50
N ALA A 42 10.35 -12.68 3.66
CA ALA A 42 11.71 -12.57 4.18
C ALA A 42 11.81 -13.04 5.66
N LYS A 43 10.80 -12.73 6.48
CA LYS A 43 10.77 -13.10 7.90
C LYS A 43 10.40 -14.55 8.14
N TYR A 44 9.47 -15.09 7.36
CA TYR A 44 8.90 -16.42 7.52
C TYR A 44 8.94 -17.20 6.21
N PRO A 45 10.13 -17.66 5.77
CA PRO A 45 10.30 -18.31 4.46
C PRO A 45 9.54 -19.65 4.31
N THR A 46 9.00 -20.19 5.40
CA THR A 46 8.19 -21.42 5.39
C THR A 46 6.68 -21.17 5.33
N LYS A 47 6.23 -19.92 5.50
CA LYS A 47 4.81 -19.56 5.44
C LYS A 47 4.38 -19.31 4.00
N ASN A 48 3.10 -19.54 3.72
CA ASN A 48 2.48 -19.18 2.45
C ASN A 48 1.95 -17.74 2.56
N VAL A 49 2.48 -16.82 1.76
CA VAL A 49 2.06 -15.41 1.79
C VAL A 49 1.58 -14.99 0.41
N TYR A 50 0.31 -14.59 0.33
CA TYR A 50 -0.36 -14.23 -0.91
C TYR A 50 -0.80 -12.77 -0.91
N ALA A 51 -0.71 -12.10 -2.06
CA ALA A 51 -1.30 -10.79 -2.33
C ALA A 51 -2.34 -10.95 -3.45
N VAL A 52 -3.61 -10.74 -3.12
CA VAL A 52 -4.74 -10.96 -4.04
C VAL A 52 -5.40 -9.64 -4.45
N GLY A 53 -6.19 -9.68 -5.51
CA GLY A 53 -6.93 -8.53 -6.03
C GLY A 53 -6.86 -8.43 -7.55
N THR A 54 -7.60 -7.48 -8.11
CA THR A 54 -7.65 -7.24 -9.55
C THR A 54 -6.51 -6.34 -9.99
N GLU A 55 -5.71 -6.76 -10.98
CA GLU A 55 -4.60 -5.95 -11.47
C GLU A 55 -5.04 -4.57 -11.99
N GLU A 56 -4.25 -3.54 -11.71
CA GLU A 56 -4.32 -2.23 -12.37
C GLU A 56 -3.15 -2.12 -13.35
N PRO A 57 -3.40 -2.19 -14.68
CA PRO A 57 -2.35 -2.29 -15.68
C PRO A 57 -1.29 -1.18 -15.61
N THR A 58 -1.70 0.04 -15.22
CA THR A 58 -0.77 1.18 -15.10
C THR A 58 0.20 1.05 -13.92
N LEU A 59 -0.13 0.21 -12.93
CA LEU A 59 0.67 -0.04 -11.74
C LEU A 59 1.26 -1.46 -11.69
N GLY A 60 1.05 -2.28 -12.74
CA GLY A 60 1.53 -3.66 -12.79
C GLY A 60 3.06 -3.81 -12.70
N PHE A 61 3.82 -2.73 -12.85
CA PHE A 61 5.27 -2.73 -12.62
C PHE A 61 5.65 -2.82 -11.12
N MET A 62 4.71 -2.56 -10.20
CA MET A 62 4.97 -2.58 -8.75
C MET A 62 5.02 -3.98 -8.16
N GLY A 63 4.40 -4.97 -8.82
CA GLY A 63 4.31 -6.32 -8.31
C GLY A 63 3.34 -7.18 -9.12
N THR A 64 3.26 -8.46 -8.73
CA THR A 64 2.38 -9.46 -9.35
C THR A 64 1.46 -10.06 -8.31
N PHE A 65 0.19 -10.17 -8.66
CA PHE A 65 -0.83 -10.76 -7.79
C PHE A 65 -0.82 -12.29 -7.88
N ASP A 66 -1.19 -12.93 -6.78
CA ASP A 66 -1.38 -14.37 -6.73
C ASP A 66 -2.83 -14.72 -7.06
N THR A 67 -3.02 -15.75 -7.87
CA THR A 67 -4.34 -16.39 -8.04
C THR A 67 -4.41 -17.60 -7.12
N ILE A 68 -5.34 -17.57 -6.17
CA ILE A 68 -5.51 -18.62 -5.17
C ILE A 68 -6.93 -19.18 -5.19
N ASP A 69 -7.02 -20.50 -4.93
CA ASP A 69 -8.28 -21.19 -4.72
C ASP A 69 -8.89 -20.81 -3.37
N ASP A 70 -10.21 -20.92 -3.28
CA ASP A 70 -10.97 -20.63 -2.05
C ASP A 70 -10.48 -21.42 -0.83
N ALA A 71 -9.99 -22.65 -1.03
CA ALA A 71 -9.47 -23.50 0.03
C ALA A 71 -8.20 -22.94 0.70
N GLN A 72 -7.50 -21.98 0.07
CA GLN A 72 -6.36 -21.32 0.70
C GLN A 72 -6.76 -20.38 1.84
N TYR A 73 -8.04 -19.97 1.91
CA TYR A 73 -8.55 -19.18 3.03
C TYR A 73 -8.83 -20.03 4.28
N ASP A 74 -8.93 -21.35 4.13
CA ASP A 74 -9.16 -22.25 5.26
C ASP A 74 -7.97 -22.15 6.23
N ASP A 75 -8.25 -21.82 7.50
CA ASP A 75 -7.25 -21.58 8.55
C ASP A 75 -6.20 -20.49 8.20
N ALA A 76 -6.53 -19.53 7.34
CA ALA A 76 -5.63 -18.43 6.99
C ALA A 76 -5.84 -17.18 7.86
N LEU A 77 -4.77 -16.39 8.03
CA LEU A 77 -4.85 -15.00 8.45
C LEU A 77 -5.11 -14.11 7.23
N VAL A 78 -6.13 -13.26 7.29
CA VAL A 78 -6.35 -12.22 6.28
C VAL A 78 -5.90 -10.87 6.83
N ILE A 79 -5.14 -10.13 6.04
CA ILE A 79 -4.73 -8.75 6.35
C ILE A 79 -5.23 -7.84 5.23
N VAL A 80 -6.03 -6.84 5.57
CA VAL A 80 -6.51 -5.83 4.62
C VAL A 80 -5.73 -4.55 4.84
N CYS A 81 -4.97 -4.15 3.84
CA CYS A 81 -4.25 -2.88 3.80
C CYS A 81 -5.12 -1.79 3.16
N ASP A 82 -4.96 -0.56 3.66
CA ASP A 82 -5.37 0.65 2.95
C ASP A 82 -6.85 0.70 2.53
N THR A 83 -7.74 0.17 3.37
CA THR A 83 -9.16 0.09 3.01
C THR A 83 -10.06 0.58 4.13
N ALA A 84 -10.55 1.81 3.97
CA ALA A 84 -11.43 2.47 4.92
C ALA A 84 -12.72 1.69 5.21
N ASN A 85 -13.37 1.13 4.19
CA ASN A 85 -14.67 0.46 4.28
C ASN A 85 -14.61 -0.94 3.67
N ALA A 86 -15.18 -1.93 4.36
CA ALA A 86 -15.17 -3.32 3.92
C ALA A 86 -15.75 -3.53 2.50
N ALA A 87 -16.79 -2.75 2.16
CA ALA A 87 -17.42 -2.78 0.84
C ALA A 87 -16.49 -2.38 -0.32
N ARG A 88 -15.33 -1.78 -0.03
CA ARG A 88 -14.31 -1.42 -1.04
C ARG A 88 -13.16 -2.42 -1.10
N ILE A 89 -13.15 -3.49 -0.32
CA ILE A 89 -12.09 -4.49 -0.40
C ILE A 89 -12.14 -5.18 -1.77
N ASP A 90 -10.98 -5.26 -2.43
CA ASP A 90 -10.81 -6.04 -3.64
C ASP A 90 -10.63 -7.52 -3.26
N ASP A 91 -11.36 -8.39 -3.95
CA ASP A 91 -11.65 -9.78 -3.58
C ASP A 91 -12.57 -9.90 -2.34
N ALA A 92 -13.81 -10.34 -2.60
CA ALA A 92 -14.87 -10.46 -1.60
C ALA A 92 -14.67 -11.63 -0.62
N ARG A 93 -13.62 -12.44 -0.77
CA ARG A 93 -13.31 -13.59 0.10
C ARG A 93 -12.56 -13.19 1.39
N TYR A 94 -12.33 -11.90 1.61
CA TYR A 94 -11.53 -11.39 2.74
C TYR A 94 -12.02 -11.85 4.13
N ASP A 95 -13.31 -12.17 4.28
CA ASP A 95 -13.94 -12.60 5.52
C ASP A 95 -13.96 -14.12 5.71
N ARG A 96 -13.34 -14.89 4.79
CA ARG A 96 -13.29 -16.36 4.85
C ARG A 96 -12.15 -16.92 5.68
N GLY A 97 -11.16 -16.08 6.02
CA GLY A 97 -10.06 -16.47 6.90
C GLY A 97 -10.52 -16.72 8.33
N ASN A 98 -9.65 -17.29 9.14
CA ASN A 98 -9.92 -17.55 10.56
C ASN A 98 -9.68 -16.32 11.45
N ALA A 99 -8.90 -15.35 10.97
CA ALA A 99 -8.71 -14.05 11.60
C ALA A 99 -8.53 -12.96 10.54
N LEU A 100 -8.93 -11.74 10.88
CA LEU A 100 -8.87 -10.57 10.01
C LEU A 100 -8.18 -9.40 10.73
N ILE A 101 -7.22 -8.78 10.04
CA ILE A 101 -6.52 -7.57 10.50
C ILE A 101 -6.75 -6.47 9.47
N LYS A 102 -7.07 -5.26 9.95
CA LYS A 102 -7.10 -4.04 9.17
C LYS A 102 -5.90 -3.17 9.54
N ILE A 103 -5.14 -2.72 8.54
CA ILE A 103 -4.08 -1.72 8.66
C ILE A 103 -4.40 -0.60 7.68
N ASP A 104 -4.67 0.60 8.18
CA ASP A 104 -5.23 1.68 7.36
C ASP A 104 -4.92 3.06 7.96
N HIS A 105 -4.80 4.08 7.12
CA HIS A 105 -4.54 5.46 7.55
C HIS A 105 -5.73 6.41 7.31
N HIS A 106 -6.80 5.93 6.68
CA HIS A 106 -8.02 6.70 6.46
C HIS A 106 -8.79 6.96 7.77
N PRO A 107 -9.68 7.97 7.80
CA PRO A 107 -10.59 8.17 8.93
C PRO A 107 -11.35 6.87 9.27
N PRO A 108 -11.40 6.46 10.55
CA PRO A 108 -12.02 5.19 10.96
C PRO A 108 -13.54 5.29 10.89
N VAL A 109 -14.08 5.02 9.70
CA VAL A 109 -15.53 5.02 9.41
C VAL A 109 -16.15 3.63 9.49
N ASP A 110 -15.32 2.58 9.51
CA ASP A 110 -15.73 1.18 9.53
C ASP A 110 -14.64 0.33 10.21
N SER A 111 -15.06 -0.53 11.14
CA SER A 111 -14.21 -1.39 11.95
C SER A 111 -14.63 -2.84 11.70
N TYR A 112 -14.10 -3.43 10.64
CA TYR A 112 -14.55 -4.73 10.12
C TYR A 112 -13.65 -5.91 10.53
N ALA A 113 -12.53 -5.67 11.19
CA ALA A 113 -11.54 -6.67 11.58
C ALA A 113 -11.50 -6.89 13.11
N GLU A 114 -10.91 -7.98 13.60
CA GLU A 114 -10.65 -8.15 15.04
C GLU A 114 -9.61 -7.15 15.54
N ILE A 115 -8.55 -6.94 14.74
CA ILE A 115 -7.53 -5.90 14.98
C ILE A 115 -7.69 -4.82 13.91
N ASN A 116 -7.97 -3.59 14.33
CA ASN A 116 -8.02 -2.43 13.44
C ASN A 116 -6.94 -1.43 13.87
N ASP A 117 -5.73 -1.53 13.29
CA ASP A 117 -4.68 -0.54 13.52
C ASP A 117 -4.87 0.60 12.52
N VAL A 118 -5.51 1.67 12.99
CA VAL A 118 -5.78 2.87 12.20
C VAL A 118 -4.98 4.05 12.75
N ASP A 119 -4.13 4.63 11.90
CA ASP A 119 -3.32 5.82 12.23
C ASP A 119 -3.53 6.94 11.21
N VAL A 120 -4.51 7.80 11.49
CA VAL A 120 -4.84 8.97 10.66
C VAL A 120 -3.75 10.03 10.58
N SER A 121 -2.68 9.90 11.37
CA SER A 121 -1.52 10.79 11.30
C SER A 121 -0.41 10.27 10.39
N ALA A 122 -0.46 8.99 10.01
CA ALA A 122 0.46 8.43 9.03
C ALA A 122 0.20 9.02 7.65
N SER A 123 1.28 9.27 6.89
CA SER A 123 1.11 9.80 5.53
C SER A 123 0.37 8.84 4.61
N SER A 124 0.53 7.54 4.84
CA SER A 124 0.11 6.43 3.98
C SER A 124 0.13 5.13 4.78
N THR A 125 -0.61 4.12 4.31
CA THR A 125 -0.53 2.75 4.84
C THR A 125 0.88 2.16 4.63
N SER A 126 1.58 2.51 3.55
CA SER A 126 2.99 2.12 3.35
C SER A 126 3.93 2.66 4.44
N GLU A 127 3.68 3.87 4.94
CA GLU A 127 4.39 4.39 6.12
C GLU A 127 4.11 3.53 7.36
N MET A 128 2.86 3.08 7.54
CA MET A 128 2.51 2.17 8.64
C MET A 128 3.19 0.81 8.49
N ILE A 129 3.29 0.24 7.28
CA ILE A 129 4.03 -1.02 7.09
C ILE A 129 5.51 -0.84 7.44
N PHE A 130 6.13 0.30 7.13
CA PHE A 130 7.48 0.58 7.60
C PHE A 130 7.57 0.65 9.13
N ASP A 131 6.60 1.32 9.79
CA ASP A 131 6.51 1.33 11.26
C ASP A 131 6.36 -0.08 11.84
N LEU A 132 5.58 -0.96 11.20
CA LEU A 132 5.42 -2.35 11.61
C LEU A 132 6.78 -3.06 11.60
N ILE A 133 7.53 -2.96 10.51
CA ILE A 133 8.85 -3.59 10.36
C ILE A 133 9.84 -3.01 11.38
N GLN A 134 9.87 -1.68 11.55
CA GLN A 134 10.76 -1.01 12.50
C GLN A 134 10.42 -1.37 13.95
N GLY A 135 9.15 -1.27 14.35
CA GLY A 135 8.69 -1.61 15.70
C GLY A 135 8.80 -3.10 16.01
N SER A 136 8.89 -3.94 14.97
CA SER A 136 9.23 -5.36 15.07
C SER A 136 10.72 -5.64 15.27
N ASN A 137 11.59 -4.61 15.23
CA ASN A 137 13.05 -4.71 15.17
C ASN A 137 13.59 -5.49 13.95
N ASP A 138 12.87 -5.45 12.83
CA ASP A 138 13.15 -6.25 11.63
C ASP A 138 13.77 -5.45 10.48
N LEU A 139 14.31 -4.25 10.72
CA LEU A 139 14.95 -3.45 9.67
C LEU A 139 16.09 -4.20 8.95
N ALA A 140 16.69 -5.21 9.59
CA ALA A 140 17.69 -6.07 8.97
C ALA A 140 17.13 -7.00 7.86
N LEU A 141 15.82 -7.20 7.79
CA LEU A 141 15.14 -8.00 6.77
C LEU A 141 14.71 -7.19 5.54
N MET A 142 14.79 -5.86 5.62
CA MET A 142 14.51 -4.97 4.50
C MET A 142 15.44 -5.30 3.31
N ASN A 143 14.88 -5.23 2.11
CA ASN A 143 15.58 -5.46 0.86
C ASN A 143 15.02 -4.52 -0.23
N ASP A 144 15.61 -4.55 -1.43
CA ASP A 144 15.25 -3.64 -2.52
C ASP A 144 13.77 -3.74 -2.93
N LYS A 145 13.16 -4.93 -2.84
CA LYS A 145 11.74 -5.10 -3.19
C LYS A 145 10.81 -4.46 -2.15
N ILE A 146 11.05 -4.73 -0.88
CA ILE A 146 10.29 -4.11 0.22
C ILE A 146 10.45 -2.60 0.15
N ALA A 147 11.69 -2.13 -0.01
CA ALA A 147 11.99 -0.71 -0.07
C ALA A 147 11.34 -0.02 -1.28
N SER A 148 11.36 -0.65 -2.45
CA SER A 148 10.73 -0.11 -3.67
C SER A 148 9.22 0.02 -3.52
N ALA A 149 8.55 -1.01 -3.00
CA ALA A 149 7.11 -1.03 -2.80
C ALA A 149 6.67 0.07 -1.81
N LEU A 150 7.27 0.11 -0.63
CA LEU A 150 6.94 1.10 0.40
C LEU A 150 7.27 2.53 -0.06
N TYR A 151 8.38 2.73 -0.77
CA TYR A 151 8.75 4.05 -1.28
C TYR A 151 7.73 4.56 -2.30
N LEU A 152 7.30 3.71 -3.23
CA LEU A 152 6.29 4.08 -4.22
C LEU A 152 4.93 4.39 -3.59
N GLY A 153 4.52 3.63 -2.57
CA GLY A 153 3.27 3.91 -1.86
C GLY A 153 3.30 5.26 -1.15
N ILE A 154 4.36 5.54 -0.38
CA ILE A 154 4.56 6.84 0.27
C ILE A 154 4.60 7.97 -0.77
N VAL A 155 5.33 7.79 -1.88
CA VAL A 155 5.41 8.80 -2.95
C VAL A 155 4.03 9.04 -3.57
N GLY A 156 3.27 7.98 -3.87
CA GLY A 156 1.96 8.10 -4.49
C GLY A 156 1.02 8.92 -3.64
N ASP A 157 0.87 8.56 -2.36
CA ASP A 157 -0.12 9.15 -1.50
C ASP A 157 0.26 10.55 -0.99
N THR A 158 1.55 10.90 -1.01
CA THR A 158 2.03 12.24 -0.69
C THR A 158 2.18 13.14 -1.92
N GLY A 159 1.88 12.64 -3.12
CA GLY A 159 2.11 13.39 -4.37
C GLY A 159 3.58 13.76 -4.56
N ARG A 160 4.50 12.84 -4.18
CA ARG A 160 5.94 13.04 -4.09
C ARG A 160 6.26 14.17 -3.10
N PHE A 161 5.77 14.01 -1.87
CA PHE A 161 6.03 14.90 -0.74
C PHE A 161 5.47 16.32 -0.91
N PHE A 162 4.48 16.48 -1.78
CA PHE A 162 3.86 17.77 -2.09
C PHE A 162 2.63 18.04 -1.22
N PHE A 163 1.87 17.00 -0.88
CA PHE A 163 0.62 17.12 -0.12
C PHE A 163 0.87 17.28 1.39
N ASN A 164 -0.13 17.83 2.09
CA ASN A 164 -0.06 18.17 3.52
C ASN A 164 0.04 16.96 4.47
N ASN A 165 -0.24 15.74 3.99
CA ASN A 165 0.02 14.50 4.73
C ASN A 165 1.52 14.17 4.83
N THR A 166 2.40 14.92 4.17
CA THR A 166 3.85 14.77 4.32
C THR A 166 4.34 15.31 5.66
N SER A 167 4.92 14.44 6.49
CA SER A 167 5.50 14.81 7.79
C SER A 167 7.03 14.66 7.83
N PRO A 168 7.73 15.20 8.85
CA PRO A 168 9.15 14.93 9.06
C PRO A 168 9.47 13.42 9.19
N LYS A 169 8.54 12.64 9.77
CA LYS A 169 8.65 11.19 9.87
C LYS A 169 8.60 10.55 8.48
N THR A 170 7.65 10.96 7.65
CA THR A 170 7.51 10.50 6.25
C THR A 170 8.80 10.70 5.46
N MET A 171 9.41 11.89 5.55
CA MET A 171 10.68 12.19 4.89
C MET A 171 11.84 11.35 5.45
N THR A 172 11.84 11.08 6.75
CA THR A 172 12.85 10.24 7.40
C THR A 172 12.74 8.78 6.95
N ILE A 173 11.53 8.27 6.78
CA ILE A 173 11.27 6.93 6.25
C ILE A 173 11.70 6.87 4.78
N ALA A 174 11.26 7.82 3.95
CA ALA A 174 11.67 7.88 2.55
C ALA A 174 13.20 7.91 2.38
N SER A 175 13.91 8.67 3.24
CA SER A 175 15.38 8.68 3.29
C SER A 175 15.99 7.31 3.62
N GLN A 176 15.41 6.57 4.57
CA GLN A 176 15.85 5.20 4.88
C GLN A 176 15.60 4.23 3.73
N LEU A 177 14.44 4.33 3.06
CA LEU A 177 14.11 3.49 1.91
C LEU A 177 15.05 3.76 0.71
N LEU A 178 15.54 4.99 0.55
CA LEU A 178 16.51 5.35 -0.48
C LEU A 178 17.94 4.84 -0.23
N GLN A 179 18.21 4.21 0.92
CA GLN A 179 19.50 3.54 1.16
C GLN A 179 19.60 2.20 0.42
N TYR A 180 18.48 1.66 -0.07
CA TYR A 180 18.40 0.43 -0.87
C TYR A 180 18.53 0.74 -2.37
N ASP A 181 18.86 -0.27 -3.19
CA ASP A 181 19.08 -0.08 -4.63
C ASP A 181 17.75 -0.11 -5.41
N ILE A 182 16.86 0.83 -5.09
CA ILE A 182 15.50 0.89 -5.65
C ILE A 182 15.42 1.60 -7.01
N GLN A 183 16.54 2.13 -7.52
CA GLN A 183 16.59 2.89 -8.78
C GLN A 183 15.44 3.93 -8.88
N HIS A 184 15.22 4.71 -7.81
CA HIS A 184 14.01 5.53 -7.62
C HIS A 184 13.64 6.38 -8.85
N ASN A 185 14.60 6.94 -9.59
CA ASN A 185 14.30 7.70 -10.81
C ASN A 185 13.53 6.87 -11.85
N ARG A 186 13.90 5.60 -12.05
CA ARG A 186 13.18 4.68 -12.95
C ARG A 186 11.77 4.43 -12.44
N LEU A 187 11.60 4.12 -11.16
CA LEU A 187 10.29 3.86 -10.56
C LEU A 187 9.36 5.09 -10.69
N LEU A 188 9.89 6.28 -10.42
CA LEU A 188 9.14 7.53 -10.56
C LEU A 188 8.80 7.86 -12.02
N ASN A 189 9.67 7.53 -12.97
CA ASN A 189 9.36 7.68 -14.39
C ASN A 189 8.20 6.77 -14.80
N GLN A 190 8.21 5.49 -14.37
CA GLN A 190 7.12 4.54 -14.64
C GLN A 190 5.80 5.01 -14.01
N LEU A 191 5.83 5.46 -12.75
CA LEU A 191 4.65 6.03 -12.08
C LEU A 191 4.12 7.29 -12.79
N GLY A 192 5.01 8.07 -13.40
CA GLY A 192 4.68 9.31 -14.11
C GLY A 192 4.31 9.13 -15.59
N GLU A 193 4.29 7.90 -16.11
CA GLU A 193 3.95 7.64 -17.50
C GLU A 193 2.52 8.09 -17.82
N LYS A 194 2.33 8.64 -19.02
CA LYS A 194 1.04 9.11 -19.50
C LYS A 194 0.78 8.56 -20.89
N ASP A 195 -0.48 8.25 -21.17
CA ASP A 195 -0.90 7.85 -22.50
C ASP A 195 -0.73 9.03 -23.48
N PRO A 196 0.18 8.93 -24.49
CA PRO A 196 0.39 10.00 -25.45
C PRO A 196 -0.88 10.33 -26.25
N ARG A 197 -1.84 9.41 -26.36
CA ARG A 197 -3.14 9.64 -27.03
C ARG A 197 -4.00 10.66 -26.29
N LEU A 198 -3.78 10.85 -24.98
CA LEU A 198 -4.49 11.84 -24.17
C LEU A 198 -3.79 13.22 -24.16
N MET A 199 -2.54 13.30 -24.61
CA MET A 199 -1.77 14.56 -24.58
C MET A 199 -2.34 15.66 -25.50
N PRO A 200 -2.88 15.37 -26.70
CA PRO A 200 -3.55 16.39 -27.50
C PRO A 200 -4.76 17.01 -26.80
N PHE A 201 -5.55 16.21 -26.06
CA PHE A 201 -6.67 16.71 -25.29
C PHE A 201 -6.20 17.60 -24.12
N HIS A 202 -5.13 17.20 -23.44
CA HIS A 202 -4.51 18.05 -22.42
C HIS A 202 -4.06 19.39 -23.02
N GLY A 203 -3.43 19.38 -24.20
CA GLY A 203 -3.08 20.60 -24.93
C GLY A 203 -4.30 21.47 -25.27
N TYR A 204 -5.41 20.86 -25.69
CA TYR A 204 -6.66 21.56 -25.93
C TYR A 204 -7.18 22.27 -24.68
N VAL A 205 -7.22 21.59 -23.53
CA VAL A 205 -7.65 22.19 -22.25
C VAL A 205 -6.76 23.41 -21.90
N LEU A 206 -5.45 23.27 -22.02
CA LEU A 206 -4.50 24.36 -21.72
C LEU A 206 -4.60 25.56 -22.69
N GLN A 207 -5.11 25.36 -23.90
CA GLN A 207 -5.30 26.43 -24.88
C GLN A 207 -6.66 27.13 -24.77
N ASN A 208 -7.65 26.47 -24.17
CA ASN A 208 -9.05 26.92 -24.21
C ASN A 208 -9.64 27.20 -22.82
N PHE A 209 -8.84 27.19 -21.76
CA PHE A 209 -9.31 27.58 -20.44
C PHE A 209 -9.75 29.06 -20.43
N GLN A 210 -10.76 29.37 -19.63
CA GLN A 210 -11.21 30.74 -19.40
C GLN A 210 -10.68 31.21 -18.05
N LEU A 211 -9.84 32.24 -18.04
CA LEU A 211 -9.38 32.88 -16.80
C LEU A 211 -10.38 33.96 -16.37
N PHE A 212 -10.93 33.82 -15.18
CA PHE A 212 -11.79 34.82 -14.56
C PHE A 212 -10.96 35.93 -13.90
N GLU A 213 -11.56 37.10 -13.67
CA GLU A 213 -10.87 38.27 -13.10
C GLU A 213 -10.36 38.03 -11.66
N ASP A 214 -10.98 37.10 -10.94
CA ASP A 214 -10.61 36.69 -9.58
C ASP A 214 -9.49 35.64 -9.55
N GLY A 215 -8.94 35.25 -10.71
CA GLY A 215 -7.80 34.35 -10.85
C GLY A 215 -8.14 32.86 -10.91
N PHE A 216 -9.43 32.50 -10.88
CA PHE A 216 -9.87 31.12 -11.12
C PHE A 216 -9.98 30.82 -12.62
N CYS A 217 -9.90 29.54 -13.01
CA CYS A 217 -10.11 29.13 -14.39
C CYS A 217 -11.14 27.99 -14.53
N GLN A 218 -11.79 27.96 -15.69
CA GLN A 218 -12.67 26.88 -16.16
C GLN A 218 -12.15 26.27 -17.44
#